data_AF-A0A021X765-F1
#
_entry.id   AF-A0A021X765-F1
#
_cell.length_a   1.000
_cell.length_b   1.000
_cell.length_c   1.000
_cell.angle_alpha   90.00
_cell.angle_beta   90.00
_cell.angle_gamma   90.00
#
_symmetry.space_group_name_H-M   'P 1'
#
loop_
_entity.id
_entity.type
_entity.pdbx_description
1 polymer ?
#
loop_
_entity_poly.entity_id
_entity_poly.type
_entity_poly.pdbx_seq_one_letter_code
_entity_poly.pdbx_strand_id
1 'polypeptide(L)' 'MQGQSTTKKPTNLTLDPSLPFGINLSEAAEAGLRRAVADAKARAWQRENADALASSNAWSEAHGLPLDQYRQF' A
#
# COMPACT_ATOMS: atom_id res chain seq x y z
N MET A 1 -2.38 8.57 26.80
CA MET A 1 -1.75 7.74 25.74
C MET A 1 -0.70 8.61 25.06
N GLN A 2 0.56 8.52 25.48
CA GLN A 2 1.62 9.37 24.91
C GLN A 2 2.07 8.75 23.58
N GLY A 3 1.74 9.42 22.47
CA GLY A 3 2.27 9.08 21.15
C GLY A 3 3.76 9.37 21.13
N GLN A 4 4.59 8.34 21.06
CA GLN A 4 6.03 8.51 20.89
C GLN A 4 6.29 9.15 19.52
N SER A 5 6.71 10.42 19.52
CA SER A 5 7.31 11.04 18.36
C SER A 5 8.66 10.36 18.10
N THR A 6 8.68 9.41 17.16
CA THR A 6 9.93 8.82 16.68
C THR A 6 10.79 9.93 16.11
N THR A 7 11.95 10.15 16.71
CA THR A 7 12.93 11.13 16.24
C THR A 7 13.36 10.73 14.82
N LYS A 8 12.96 11.56 13.84
CA LYS A 8 13.26 11.31 12.43
C LYS A 8 14.78 11.36 12.23
N LYS A 9 15.37 10.29 11.71
CA LYS A 9 16.78 10.29 11.31
C LYS A 9 16.91 11.03 9.97
N PRO A 10 17.76 12.07 9.88
CA PRO A 10 18.02 12.73 8.60
C PRO A 10 18.65 11.74 7.62
N THR A 11 18.13 11.70 6.40
CA THR A 11 18.61 10.85 5.30
C THR A 11 18.90 11.77 4.12
N ASN A 12 20.10 11.69 3.55
CA ASN A 12 20.46 12.50 2.38
C ASN A 12 19.73 11.99 1.13
N LEU A 13 19.13 12.90 0.37
CA LEU A 13 18.40 12.62 -0.86
C LEU A 13 18.90 13.54 -1.97
N THR A 14 19.14 12.98 -3.15
CA THR A 14 19.42 13.74 -4.36
C THR A 14 18.13 13.95 -5.13
N LEU A 15 17.82 15.20 -5.49
CA LEU A 15 16.62 15.58 -6.22
C LEU A 15 16.98 16.41 -7.45
N ASP A 16 16.11 16.37 -8.46
CA ASP A 16 16.24 17.19 -9.66
C ASP A 16 15.99 18.68 -9.30
N PRO A 17 16.92 19.60 -9.63
CA PRO A 17 16.78 21.01 -9.30
C PRO A 17 15.63 21.72 -10.06
N SER A 18 15.08 21.12 -11.12
CA SER A 18 13.95 21.67 -11.90
C SER A 18 12.59 21.51 -11.23
N LEU A 19 12.51 20.80 -10.09
CA LEU A 19 11.28 20.62 -9.34
C LEU A 19 10.77 22.00 -8.82
N PRO A 20 9.55 22.43 -9.19
CA PRO A 20 9.03 23.75 -8.79
C PRO A 20 8.53 23.71 -7.34
N PHE A 21 9.13 24.51 -6.45
CA PHE A 21 8.88 24.40 -5.00
C PHE A 21 7.93 25.44 -4.41
N GLY A 22 6.76 25.61 -5.02
CA GLY A 22 5.63 26.30 -4.38
C GLY A 22 4.93 25.47 -3.29
N ILE A 23 5.50 24.32 -2.91
CA ILE A 23 4.91 23.34 -1.98
C ILE A 23 5.93 22.91 -0.92
N ASN A 24 5.44 22.42 0.22
CA ASN A 24 6.29 21.88 1.28
C ASN A 24 6.95 20.57 0.83
N LEU A 25 8.21 20.65 0.39
CA LEU A 25 8.95 19.53 -0.17
C LEU A 25 9.10 18.35 0.80
N SER A 26 9.33 18.63 2.09
CA SER A 26 9.49 17.57 3.09
C SER A 26 8.20 16.77 3.25
N GLU A 27 7.06 17.46 3.25
CA GLU A 27 5.74 16.82 3.33
C GLU A 27 5.44 16.00 2.08
N ALA A 28 5.68 16.56 0.90
CA ALA A 28 5.51 15.86 -0.37
C ALA A 28 6.41 14.61 -0.48
N ALA A 29 7.67 14.71 -0.08
CA ALA A 29 8.61 13.61 -0.07
C ALA A 29 8.19 12.50 0.90
N GLU A 30 7.74 12.86 2.10
CA GLU A 30 7.27 11.88 3.08
C GLU A 30 6.01 11.15 2.60
N ALA A 31 5.05 11.87 2.02
CA ALA A 31 3.84 11.29 1.45
C ALA A 31 4.16 10.35 0.28
N GLY A 32 5.04 10.78 -0.63
CA GLY A 32 5.49 9.97 -1.76
C GLY A 32 6.20 8.69 -1.32
N LEU A 33 7.11 8.79 -0.34
CA LEU A 33 7.82 7.64 0.20
C LEU A 33 6.87 6.65 0.89
N ARG A 34 5.93 7.15 1.70
CA ARG A 34 4.94 6.29 2.38
C ARG A 34 4.11 5.50 1.37
N ARG A 35 3.67 6.13 0.28
CA ARG A 35 2.94 5.47 -0.80
C ARG A 35 3.80 4.43 -1.50
N ALA A 36 5.02 4.79 -1.91
CA ALA A 36 5.92 3.88 -2.60
C ALA A 36 6.24 2.62 -1.77
N VAL A 37 6.43 2.77 -0.47
CA VAL A 37 6.65 1.65 0.47
C VAL A 37 5.39 0.79 0.58
N ALA A 38 4.22 1.39 0.73
CA ALA A 38 2.95 0.66 0.80
C ALA A 38 2.71 -0.15 -0.47
N ASP A 39 2.92 0.44 -1.64
CA ASP A 39 2.76 -0.22 -2.94
C ASP A 39 3.76 -1.37 -3.11
N ALA A 40 5.01 -1.19 -2.69
CA ALA A 40 6.03 -2.23 -2.74
C ALA A 40 5.67 -3.43 -1.86
N LYS A 41 5.17 -3.17 -0.64
CA LYS A 41 4.69 -4.22 0.27
C LYS A 41 3.47 -4.93 -0.30
N ALA A 42 2.50 -4.19 -0.82
CA ALA A 42 1.31 -4.77 -1.44
C ALA A 42 1.68 -5.69 -2.61
N ARG A 43 2.62 -5.28 -3.47
CA ARG A 43 3.13 -6.11 -4.57
C ARG A 43 3.86 -7.36 -4.07
N ALA A 44 4.66 -7.25 -3.01
CA ALA A 44 5.34 -8.41 -2.43
C ALA A 44 4.32 -9.42 -1.88
N TRP A 45 3.38 -8.93 -1.08
CA TRP A 45 2.30 -9.75 -0.53
C TRP A 45 1.47 -10.44 -1.61
N GLN A 46 1.09 -9.72 -2.67
CA GLN A 46 0.35 -10.31 -3.80
C GLN A 46 1.10 -11.45 -4.47
N ARG A 47 2.42 -11.33 -4.66
CA ARG A 47 3.24 -12.42 -5.20
C ARG A 47 3.30 -13.62 -4.26
N GLU A 48 3.52 -13.36 -2.97
CA GLU A 48 3.60 -14.40 -1.94
C GLU A 48 2.28 -15.16 -1.76
N ASN A 49 1.14 -14.51 -2.03
CA ASN A 49 -0.19 -15.07 -1.82
C ASN A 49 -0.90 -15.44 -3.13
N ALA A 50 -0.19 -15.40 -4.27
CA ALA A 50 -0.79 -15.62 -5.59
C ALA A 50 -1.50 -16.97 -5.69
N ASP A 51 -0.88 -18.06 -5.20
CA ASP A 51 -1.47 -19.40 -5.25
C ASP A 51 -2.69 -19.54 -4.34
N ALA A 52 -2.66 -18.92 -3.15
CA ALA A 52 -3.79 -18.93 -2.23
C ALA A 52 -4.99 -18.18 -2.82
N LEU A 53 -4.75 -17.03 -3.45
CA LEU A 53 -5.77 -16.26 -4.15
C LEU A 53 -6.32 -17.04 -5.35
N ALA A 54 -5.46 -17.67 -6.15
CA ALA A 54 -5.88 -18.50 -7.28
C ALA A 54 -6.76 -19.68 -6.85
N SER A 55 -6.37 -20.39 -5.79
CA SER A 55 -7.14 -21.48 -5.19
C SER A 55 -8.52 -21.01 -4.70
N SER A 56 -8.54 -19.88 -3.98
CA SER A 56 -9.79 -19.28 -3.48
C SER A 56 -10.72 -18.84 -4.62
N ASN A 57 -10.18 -18.23 -5.67
CA ASN A 57 -10.93 -17.82 -6.86
C ASN A 57 -11.52 -19.04 -7.58
N ALA A 58 -10.70 -20.07 -7.84
CA ALA A 58 -11.16 -21.28 -8.51
C ALA A 58 -12.27 -21.99 -7.71
N TRP A 59 -12.17 -22.02 -6.38
CA TRP A 59 -13.23 -22.57 -5.54
C TRP A 59 -14.52 -21.74 -5.67
N SER A 60 -14.41 -20.41 -5.63
CA SER A 60 -15.56 -19.49 -5.73
C SER A 60 -16.23 -19.54 -7.11
N GLU A 61 -15.45 -19.72 -8.18
CA GLU A 61 -15.96 -19.92 -9.54
C GLU A 61 -16.73 -21.25 -9.66
N ALA A 62 -16.22 -22.31 -9.03
CA ALA A 62 -16.85 -23.63 -9.07
C ALA A 62 -18.10 -23.75 -8.19
N HIS A 63 -18.16 -23.06 -7.04
CA HIS A 63 -19.20 -23.24 -6.03
C HIS A 63 -20.11 -22.01 -5.84
N GLY A 64 -19.80 -20.90 -6.52
CA GLY A 64 -20.44 -19.61 -6.27
C GLY A 64 -19.92 -18.94 -4.99
N LEU A 65 -20.47 -17.76 -4.68
CA LEU A 65 -20.11 -17.05 -3.44
C LEU A 65 -20.81 -17.71 -2.25
N PRO A 66 -20.08 -18.09 -1.17
CA PRO A 66 -20.65 -18.83 -0.04
C PRO A 66 -21.88 -18.18 0.61
N LEU A 67 -21.94 -16.85 0.59
CA LEU A 67 -22.96 -16.07 1.28
C LEU A 67 -23.93 -15.38 0.32
N ASP A 68 -23.91 -15.73 -0.97
CA ASP A 68 -24.76 -15.06 -1.98
C ASP A 68 -26.25 -15.19 -1.65
N GLN A 69 -26.65 -16.33 -1.08
CA GLN A 69 -28.02 -16.61 -0.64
C GLN A 69 -28.56 -15.68 0.46
N TYR A 70 -27.71 -14.89 1.12
CA TYR A 70 -28.10 -13.95 2.17
C TYR A 70 -28.00 -12.48 1.73
N ARG A 71 -27.68 -12.20 0.45
CA ARG A 71 -27.56 -10.83 -0.06
C ARG A 71 -28.95 -10.17 -0.12
N GLN A 72 -29.16 -9.10 0.66
CA GLN A 72 -30.33 -8.24 0.55
C GLN A 72 -30.10 -7.18 -0.54
N PHE A 73 -31.13 -6.94 -1.36
CA PHE A 73 -31.14 -5.98 -2.47
C PHE A 73 -31.93 -4.72 -2.11
#